data_AF-A0A4R6AAJ7-F1
#
_entry.id   AF-A0A4R6AAJ7-F1
#
_cell.length_a   1.000
_cell.length_b   1.000
_cell.length_c   1.000
_cell.angle_alpha   90.00
_cell.angle_beta   90.00
_cell.angle_gamma   90.00
#
_symmetry.space_group_name_H-M   'P 1'
#
loop_
_entity.id
_entity.type
_entity.pdbx_description
1 polymer ?
#
loop_
_entity_poly.entity_id
_entity_poly.type
_entity_poly.pdbx_seq_one_letter_code
_entity_poly.pdbx_strand_id
1 'polypeptide(L)'
;MSVERECIYCGQTKEATEFSHEHIWPDALGGDHLPDFWHTNDVCRSCNSMSGVFVDGAFIKSFPVTAERANDALSYLSPDQPTGALPLNYLGVVQNVRPPEGEVIDYWVCTGAKVLHIRMDGKEDMWNAYAGGDPRRSSKKSKAGRVIVSLTSAEPYWVCTSLRSVLQHFPKARRFVTNLKLPENATKFQELDPSDAQQADDLRIVREFEALPKRGERVDAQVAIALSADGRFLAKVALAVGYQLFGRDFIASDHAKELRKGFREADPKKRQQLKIHGSGYFPGVDLGPVGDQLRWPGGWQIAILRLPEKLALVTTAPTGRVMCIQITNDASLLDRLGSEYQDGVCWVIVPPARTAVGPIAYPEYLAHMIGAVHVPSLTALEALRGDPSMLPRSRL
;
A
#
# COMPACT_ATOMS: atom_id res chain seq x y z
N MET A 1 -11.13 18.70 35.54
CA MET A 1 -10.07 17.67 35.52
C MET A 1 -9.95 17.20 34.09
N SER A 2 -8.76 17.31 33.52
CA SER A 2 -8.52 16.87 32.17
C SER A 2 -8.40 15.34 32.15
N VAL A 3 -8.98 14.70 31.14
CA VAL A 3 -9.04 13.24 31.06
C VAL A 3 -7.75 12.76 30.41
N GLU A 4 -6.93 12.02 31.15
CA GLU A 4 -5.69 11.45 30.63
C GLU A 4 -5.91 10.04 30.05
N ARG A 5 -5.13 9.70 29.02
CA ARG A 5 -5.12 8.39 28.36
C ARG A 5 -3.70 7.95 28.04
N GLU A 6 -3.46 6.65 28.01
CA GLU A 6 -2.17 6.08 27.59
C GLU A 6 -2.19 5.78 26.09
N CYS A 7 -1.15 6.22 25.37
CA CYS A 7 -1.01 5.95 23.95
C CYS A 7 -0.46 4.55 23.67
N ILE A 8 -1.16 3.76 22.85
CA ILE A 8 -0.79 2.38 22.48
C ILE A 8 0.67 2.30 21.99
N TYR A 9 1.06 3.23 21.11
CA TYR A 9 2.33 3.21 20.37
C TYR A 9 3.54 3.80 21.10
N CYS A 10 3.35 4.60 22.15
CA CYS A 10 4.47 5.10 22.96
C CYS A 10 4.42 4.73 24.43
N GLY A 11 3.29 4.25 24.95
CA GLY A 11 3.10 3.96 26.37
C GLY A 11 3.15 5.21 27.25
N GLN A 12 2.98 6.40 26.67
CA GLN A 12 2.94 7.66 27.44
C GLN A 12 1.50 8.04 27.74
N THR A 13 1.24 8.38 29.00
CA THR A 13 0.02 9.06 29.43
C THR A 13 0.03 10.50 28.96
N LYS A 14 -1.07 10.92 28.33
CA LYS A 14 -1.23 12.23 27.70
C LYS A 14 -2.66 12.72 27.84
N GLU A 15 -2.84 14.01 27.61
CA GLU A 15 -4.16 14.64 27.59
C GLU A 15 -5.03 14.06 26.47
N ALA A 16 -6.31 13.79 26.73
CA ALA A 16 -7.21 13.20 25.73
C ALA A 16 -7.29 14.03 24.43
N THR A 17 -7.06 15.34 24.51
CA THR A 17 -7.04 16.25 23.36
C THR A 17 -5.81 16.08 22.47
N GLU A 18 -4.78 15.33 22.88
CA GLU A 18 -3.58 15.04 22.08
C GLU A 18 -3.72 13.80 21.19
N PHE A 19 -4.86 13.12 21.27
CA PHE A 19 -5.13 11.89 20.53
C PHE A 19 -5.82 12.18 19.20
N SER A 20 -5.73 11.21 18.31
CA SER A 20 -6.29 11.25 16.96
C SER A 20 -6.81 9.89 16.56
N HIS A 21 -7.78 9.90 15.64
CA HIS A 21 -8.23 8.70 14.96
C HIS A 21 -7.08 8.07 14.16
N GLU A 22 -6.84 6.79 14.36
CA GLU A 22 -5.81 5.98 13.71
C GLU A 22 -6.44 4.77 13.03
N HIS A 23 -6.10 4.59 11.75
CA HIS A 23 -6.33 3.36 11.01
C HIS A 23 -5.23 2.34 11.33
N ILE A 24 -5.59 1.24 11.98
CA ILE A 24 -4.63 0.17 12.32
C ILE A 24 -4.05 -0.41 11.03
N TRP A 25 -4.93 -0.77 10.10
CA TRP A 25 -4.58 -1.13 8.72
C TRP A 25 -4.71 0.12 7.83
N PRO A 26 -3.69 0.49 7.02
CA PRO A 26 -3.70 1.76 6.30
C PRO A 26 -4.79 1.91 5.24
N ASP A 27 -5.31 3.13 5.10
CA ASP A 27 -6.35 3.57 4.14
C ASP A 27 -5.95 3.22 2.71
N ALA A 28 -4.66 3.44 2.36
CA ALA A 28 -4.14 3.17 1.02
C ALA A 28 -4.12 1.67 0.65
N LEU A 29 -4.28 0.79 1.65
CA LEU A 29 -4.46 -0.65 1.53
C LEU A 29 -5.91 -1.09 1.86
N GLY A 30 -6.85 -0.14 1.93
CA GLY A 30 -8.28 -0.38 2.15
C GLY A 30 -8.75 -0.29 3.61
N GLY A 31 -7.96 0.33 4.50
CA GLY A 31 -8.29 0.53 5.92
C GLY A 31 -9.67 1.14 6.18
N ASP A 32 -10.06 2.15 5.40
CA ASP A 32 -11.35 2.86 5.52
C ASP A 32 -12.58 1.96 5.33
N HIS A 33 -12.39 0.78 4.73
CA HIS A 33 -13.46 -0.17 4.46
C HIS A 33 -13.59 -1.25 5.53
N LEU A 34 -12.64 -1.31 6.48
CA LEU A 34 -12.67 -2.25 7.59
C LEU A 34 -13.58 -1.76 8.72
N PRO A 35 -14.18 -2.68 9.50
CA PRO A 35 -15.03 -2.33 10.64
C PRO A 35 -14.22 -1.70 11.79
N ASP A 36 -14.92 -1.06 12.72
CA ASP A 36 -14.37 -0.30 13.88
C ASP A 36 -13.24 -1.00 14.65
N PHE A 37 -13.21 -2.33 14.68
CA PHE A 37 -12.10 -3.10 15.25
C PHE A 37 -10.72 -2.67 14.70
N TRP A 38 -10.65 -2.26 13.43
CA TRP A 38 -9.43 -1.84 12.76
C TRP A 38 -9.12 -0.34 12.91
N HIS A 39 -9.85 0.34 13.81
CA HIS A 39 -9.73 1.77 14.07
C HIS A 39 -9.56 2.04 15.56
N THR A 40 -8.80 3.06 15.94
CA THR A 40 -8.65 3.43 17.34
C THR A 40 -8.48 4.93 17.53
N ASN A 41 -8.92 5.42 18.69
CA ASN A 41 -8.72 6.82 19.11
C ASN A 41 -7.68 6.93 20.24
N ASP A 42 -6.95 5.84 20.54
CA ASP A 42 -5.98 5.75 21.64
C ASP A 42 -4.53 5.80 21.16
N VAL A 43 -4.31 6.48 20.04
CA VAL A 43 -2.98 6.84 19.53
C VAL A 43 -2.81 8.37 19.55
N CYS A 44 -1.74 8.84 20.19
CA CYS A 44 -1.42 10.27 20.21
C CYS A 44 -1.02 10.76 18.81
N ARG A 45 -1.33 12.02 18.48
CA ARG A 45 -1.06 12.63 17.16
C ARG A 45 0.39 12.49 16.70
N SER A 46 1.34 12.59 17.64
CA SER A 46 2.77 12.43 17.33
C SER A 46 3.09 11.01 16.85
N CYS A 47 2.51 9.98 17.47
CA CYS A 47 2.68 8.60 17.04
C CYS A 47 1.99 8.33 15.71
N ASN A 48 0.75 8.79 15.54
CA ASN A 48 -0.01 8.65 14.29
C ASN A 48 0.75 9.31 13.13
N SER A 49 1.14 10.58 13.27
CA SER A 49 1.90 11.30 12.23
C SER A 49 3.23 10.64 11.88
N MET A 50 3.95 10.08 12.88
CA MET A 50 5.20 9.35 12.64
C MET A 50 4.93 8.02 11.94
N SER A 51 3.88 7.29 12.34
CA SER A 51 3.48 6.03 11.72
C SER A 51 3.15 6.23 10.25
N GLY A 52 2.31 7.21 9.93
CA GLY A 52 1.88 7.46 8.55
C GLY A 52 3.03 7.69 7.57
N VAL A 53 4.12 8.34 8.02
CA VAL A 53 5.28 8.62 7.17
C VAL A 53 6.28 7.47 7.17
N PHE A 54 6.71 7.02 8.35
CA PHE A 54 7.91 6.20 8.52
C PHE A 54 7.63 4.70 8.76
N VAL A 55 6.36 4.34 8.94
CA VAL A 55 5.92 2.96 9.18
C VAL A 55 4.99 2.54 8.05
N ASP A 56 3.81 3.15 7.97
CA ASP A 56 2.80 2.84 6.95
C ASP A 56 3.30 3.27 5.57
N GLY A 57 3.71 4.53 5.44
CA GLY A 57 4.23 5.06 4.19
C GLY A 57 5.43 4.26 3.66
N ALA A 58 6.38 3.94 4.54
CA ALA A 58 7.57 3.16 4.18
C ALA A 58 7.21 1.76 3.64
N PHE A 59 6.18 1.12 4.19
CA PHE A 59 5.68 -0.16 3.71
C PHE A 59 4.89 -0.01 2.39
N ILE A 60 3.87 0.86 2.37
CA ILE A 60 2.95 1.05 1.24
C ILE A 60 3.66 1.51 -0.03
N LYS A 61 4.72 2.32 0.14
CA LYS A 61 5.51 2.90 -0.95
C LYS A 61 6.78 2.11 -1.23
N SER A 62 6.97 0.96 -0.59
CA SER A 62 8.03 0.03 -1.00
C SER A 62 7.69 -0.55 -2.38
N PHE A 63 8.72 -0.78 -3.19
CA PHE A 63 8.58 -1.39 -4.51
C PHE A 63 7.68 -2.64 -4.55
N PRO A 64 7.92 -3.68 -3.72
CA PRO A 64 7.07 -4.88 -3.77
C PRO A 64 5.60 -4.58 -3.51
N VAL A 65 5.29 -3.72 -2.53
CA VAL A 65 3.90 -3.41 -2.18
C VAL A 65 3.21 -2.57 -3.26
N THR A 66 3.94 -1.73 -4.00
CA THR A 66 3.35 -1.06 -5.17
C THR A 66 2.92 -2.05 -6.25
N ALA A 67 3.70 -3.12 -6.46
CA ALA A 67 3.36 -4.18 -7.41
C ALA A 67 2.17 -5.04 -6.91
N GLU A 68 2.14 -5.39 -5.62
CA GLU A 68 1.02 -6.11 -5.00
C GLU A 68 -0.32 -5.42 -5.27
N ARG A 69 -0.36 -4.10 -5.11
CA ARG A 69 -1.59 -3.32 -5.30
C ARG A 69 -2.11 -3.39 -6.73
N ALA A 70 -1.22 -3.49 -7.72
CA ALA A 70 -1.61 -3.57 -9.12
C ALA A 70 -2.02 -4.99 -9.55
N ASN A 71 -1.60 -6.02 -8.79
CA ASN A 71 -1.89 -7.41 -9.11
C ASN A 71 -3.40 -7.69 -9.12
N ASP A 72 -3.90 -8.29 -10.20
CA ASP A 72 -5.32 -8.59 -10.45
C ASP A 72 -6.31 -7.41 -10.31
N ALA A 73 -5.82 -6.16 -10.23
CA ALA A 73 -6.67 -4.98 -10.11
C ALA A 73 -7.57 -4.78 -11.35
N LEU A 74 -7.15 -5.30 -12.51
CA LEU A 74 -7.93 -5.29 -13.75
C LEU A 74 -9.26 -6.02 -13.62
N SER A 75 -9.32 -7.09 -12.82
CA SER A 75 -10.52 -7.89 -12.63
C SER A 75 -11.64 -7.10 -11.95
N TYR A 76 -11.36 -5.93 -11.35
CA TYR A 76 -12.36 -5.08 -10.71
C TYR A 76 -12.77 -3.87 -11.56
N LEU A 77 -12.35 -3.83 -12.83
CA LEU A 77 -12.81 -2.82 -13.76
C LEU A 77 -14.08 -3.28 -14.48
N SER A 78 -15.00 -2.34 -14.72
CA SER A 78 -16.19 -2.59 -15.53
C SER A 78 -15.83 -2.48 -17.02
N PRO A 79 -16.14 -3.48 -17.86
CA PRO A 79 -15.88 -3.41 -19.31
C PRO A 79 -16.69 -2.30 -19.99
N ASP A 80 -17.84 -1.95 -19.42
CA ASP A 80 -18.77 -0.97 -19.99
C ASP A 80 -18.46 0.48 -19.57
N GLN A 81 -17.63 0.68 -18.52
CA GLN A 81 -17.37 1.99 -17.95
C GLN A 81 -15.89 2.22 -17.62
N PRO A 82 -15.21 3.18 -18.28
CA PRO A 82 -13.82 3.53 -17.97
C PRO A 82 -13.72 4.46 -16.74
N THR A 83 -14.48 4.16 -15.70
CA THR A 83 -14.57 4.98 -14.48
C THR A 83 -13.67 4.46 -13.36
N GLY A 84 -13.10 3.27 -13.51
CA GLY A 84 -12.15 2.72 -12.55
C GLY A 84 -10.78 3.42 -12.60
N ALA A 85 -10.05 3.32 -11.50
CA ALA A 85 -8.66 3.75 -11.39
C ALA A 85 -7.81 2.55 -10.97
N LEU A 86 -6.65 2.40 -11.60
CA LEU A 86 -5.71 1.33 -11.30
C LEU A 86 -4.55 1.88 -10.47
N PRO A 87 -3.98 1.07 -9.57
CA PRO A 87 -2.68 1.35 -8.99
C PRO A 87 -1.61 1.45 -10.08
N LEU A 88 -0.70 2.42 -9.93
CA LEU A 88 0.46 2.55 -10.82
C LEU A 88 1.57 1.60 -10.33
N ASN A 89 2.19 0.90 -11.26
CA ASN A 89 3.39 0.09 -10.99
C ASN A 89 4.63 0.99 -11.05
N TYR A 90 5.41 1.00 -9.98
CA TYR A 90 6.70 1.68 -9.94
C TYR A 90 7.76 0.82 -10.61
N LEU A 91 8.59 1.40 -11.47
CA LEU A 91 9.69 0.69 -12.15
C LEU A 91 11.08 1.22 -11.77
N GLY A 92 11.16 2.20 -10.87
CA GLY A 92 12.43 2.74 -10.39
C GLY A 92 12.76 4.13 -10.91
N VAL A 93 13.95 4.61 -10.53
CA VAL A 93 14.54 5.87 -10.99
C VAL A 93 15.30 5.63 -12.29
N VAL A 94 14.98 6.37 -13.34
CA VAL A 94 15.64 6.27 -14.65
C VAL A 94 17.08 6.80 -14.55
N GLN A 95 18.05 6.04 -15.06
CA GLN A 95 19.48 6.33 -15.00
C GLN A 95 20.05 6.85 -16.31
N ASN A 96 19.52 6.38 -17.44
CA ASN A 96 20.05 6.65 -18.77
C ASN A 96 19.33 7.79 -19.52
N VAL A 97 18.54 8.60 -18.80
CA VAL A 97 17.97 9.86 -19.28
C VAL A 97 18.26 10.92 -18.22
N ARG A 98 18.94 12.01 -18.59
CA ARG A 98 19.41 12.99 -17.61
C ARG A 98 18.39 14.13 -17.39
N PRO A 99 17.84 14.28 -16.17
CA PRO A 99 17.05 15.46 -15.79
C PRO A 99 17.97 16.66 -15.46
N PRO A 100 17.40 17.85 -15.19
CA PRO A 100 18.11 18.97 -14.58
C PRO A 100 18.85 18.60 -13.30
N GLU A 101 19.88 19.38 -12.98
CA GLU A 101 20.65 19.19 -11.75
C GLU A 101 19.74 19.24 -10.50
N GLY A 102 19.88 18.22 -9.65
CA GLY A 102 19.09 18.10 -8.42
C GLY A 102 17.70 17.50 -8.60
N GLU A 103 17.32 17.07 -9.80
CA GLU A 103 16.10 16.32 -10.07
C GLU A 103 16.38 14.85 -10.40
N VAL A 104 15.36 14.02 -10.22
CA VAL A 104 15.33 12.60 -10.61
C VAL A 104 14.03 12.30 -11.35
N ILE A 105 14.05 11.24 -12.17
CA ILE A 105 12.91 10.79 -12.96
C ILE A 105 12.46 9.43 -12.41
N ASP A 106 11.36 9.41 -11.69
CA ASP A 106 10.70 8.17 -11.33
C ASP A 106 9.87 7.66 -12.52
N TYR A 107 10.04 6.39 -12.87
CA TYR A 107 9.28 5.74 -13.94
C TYR A 107 8.15 4.89 -13.36
N TRP A 108 6.93 5.18 -13.81
CA TRP A 108 5.72 4.45 -13.45
C TRP A 108 4.99 3.98 -14.71
N VAL A 109 4.25 2.89 -14.58
CA VAL A 109 3.41 2.37 -15.66
C VAL A 109 2.03 2.00 -15.15
N CYS A 110 1.05 2.13 -16.03
CA CYS A 110 -0.26 1.51 -15.89
C CYS A 110 -0.72 1.02 -17.26
N THR A 111 -1.76 0.18 -17.29
CA THR A 111 -2.34 -0.22 -18.57
C THR A 111 -2.77 1.02 -19.35
N GLY A 112 -2.22 1.19 -20.54
CA GLY A 112 -2.50 2.32 -21.42
C GLY A 112 -1.61 3.56 -21.26
N ALA A 113 -0.67 3.61 -20.30
CA ALA A 113 0.23 4.76 -20.18
C ALA A 113 1.59 4.48 -19.52
N LYS A 114 2.60 5.22 -20.00
CA LYS A 114 3.88 5.46 -19.32
C LYS A 114 3.81 6.79 -18.59
N VAL A 115 4.34 6.85 -17.39
CA VAL A 115 4.26 8.04 -16.53
C VAL A 115 5.65 8.34 -15.99
N LEU A 116 6.17 9.52 -16.33
CA LEU A 116 7.42 10.04 -15.77
C LEU A 116 7.07 11.03 -14.67
N HIS A 117 7.60 10.83 -13.47
CA HIS A 117 7.48 11.78 -12.37
C HIS A 117 8.84 12.42 -12.11
N ILE A 118 8.99 13.66 -12.56
CA ILE A 118 10.19 14.47 -12.38
C ILE A 118 10.04 15.24 -11.07
N ARG A 119 10.97 15.03 -10.15
CA ARG A 119 10.95 15.62 -8.81
C ARG A 119 12.37 15.93 -8.33
N MET A 120 12.45 16.81 -7.34
CA MET A 120 13.70 17.06 -6.63
C MET A 120 14.21 15.80 -5.95
N ASP A 121 15.51 15.55 -6.09
CA ASP A 121 16.16 14.44 -5.43
C ASP A 121 16.13 14.58 -3.90
N GLY A 122 15.94 13.46 -3.22
CA GLY A 122 15.96 13.39 -1.77
C GLY A 122 17.41 13.39 -1.30
N LYS A 123 17.79 14.33 -0.43
CA LYS A 123 19.16 14.36 0.13
C LYS A 123 19.39 13.28 1.21
N GLU A 124 18.34 12.58 1.64
CA GLU A 124 18.39 11.60 2.73
C GLU A 124 18.16 10.20 2.16
N ASP A 125 19.10 9.28 2.39
CA ASP A 125 19.08 7.91 1.86
C ASP A 125 17.82 7.12 2.20
N MET A 126 17.16 7.46 3.32
CA MET A 126 15.96 6.78 3.77
C MET A 126 14.79 6.87 2.77
N TRP A 127 14.80 7.86 1.87
CA TRP A 127 13.76 8.04 0.85
C TRP A 127 14.04 7.27 -0.44
N ASN A 128 15.25 6.70 -0.61
CA ASN A 128 15.61 6.01 -1.85
C ASN A 128 14.69 4.81 -2.10
N ALA A 129 14.33 4.08 -1.03
CA ALA A 129 13.42 2.94 -1.10
C ALA A 129 11.93 3.32 -1.05
N TYR A 130 11.62 4.61 -0.98
CA TYR A 130 10.26 5.14 -0.94
C TYR A 130 9.86 5.53 -2.38
N ALA A 131 9.00 4.74 -3.02
CA ALA A 131 8.56 5.02 -4.39
C ALA A 131 7.87 6.39 -4.49
N GLY A 132 8.40 7.28 -5.32
CA GLY A 132 7.95 8.69 -5.39
C GLY A 132 8.76 9.65 -4.51
N GLY A 133 9.78 9.16 -3.79
CA GLY A 133 10.65 9.94 -2.92
C GLY A 133 9.98 10.43 -1.64
N ASP A 134 10.54 11.50 -1.04
CA ASP A 134 10.08 12.06 0.24
C ASP A 134 8.60 12.51 0.20
N PRO A 135 7.67 11.84 0.94
CA PRO A 135 6.25 12.16 0.93
C PRO A 135 5.94 13.54 1.53
N ARG A 136 6.84 14.11 2.35
CA ARG A 136 6.68 15.46 2.90
C ARG A 136 6.79 16.51 1.80
N ARG A 137 7.54 16.24 0.72
CA ARG A 137 7.62 17.11 -0.46
C ARG A 137 6.37 16.99 -1.32
N SER A 138 5.85 15.78 -1.53
CA SER A 138 4.60 15.58 -2.27
C SER A 138 3.36 16.12 -1.55
N SER A 139 3.47 16.43 -0.24
CA SER A 139 2.39 17.03 0.55
C SER A 139 1.99 18.46 0.13
N LYS A 140 2.83 19.20 -0.61
CA LYS A 140 2.57 20.56 -1.09
C LYS A 140 2.66 20.62 -2.62
N LYS A 141 1.69 21.29 -3.28
CA LYS A 141 1.66 21.41 -4.75
C LYS A 141 2.97 21.95 -5.33
N SER A 142 3.58 22.94 -4.68
CA SER A 142 4.84 23.55 -5.11
C SER A 142 6.06 22.62 -5.01
N LYS A 143 5.96 21.49 -4.32
CA LYS A 143 7.07 20.56 -4.05
C LYS A 143 6.82 19.15 -4.60
N ALA A 144 5.63 18.89 -5.13
CA ALA A 144 5.23 17.57 -5.63
C ALA A 144 5.82 17.22 -7.00
N GLY A 145 6.50 18.16 -7.67
CA GLY A 145 7.12 17.95 -8.97
C GLY A 145 6.14 17.96 -10.14
N ARG A 146 6.59 17.39 -11.25
CA ARG A 146 5.91 17.39 -12.55
C ARG A 146 5.71 15.93 -12.98
N VAL A 147 4.49 15.58 -13.33
CA VAL A 147 4.11 14.25 -13.79
C VAL A 147 3.74 14.37 -15.26
N ILE A 148 4.41 13.62 -16.11
CA ILE A 148 4.21 13.65 -17.54
C ILE A 148 3.71 12.28 -17.99
N VAL A 149 2.57 12.27 -18.66
CA VAL A 149 1.89 11.06 -19.12
C VAL A 149 2.04 10.93 -20.63
N SER A 150 2.64 9.83 -21.07
CA SER A 150 2.64 9.39 -22.47
C SER A 150 1.70 8.20 -22.59
N LEU A 151 0.58 8.38 -23.28
CA LEU A 151 -0.39 7.31 -23.51
C LEU A 151 0.21 6.26 -24.46
N THR A 152 0.08 4.99 -24.11
CA THR A 152 0.48 3.88 -24.98
C THR A 152 -0.70 3.25 -25.70
N SER A 153 -1.91 3.72 -25.44
CA SER A 153 -3.13 3.27 -26.12
C SER A 153 -3.93 4.47 -26.63
N ALA A 154 -4.51 4.33 -27.82
CA ALA A 154 -5.49 5.28 -28.36
C ALA A 154 -6.94 4.91 -28.00
N GLU A 155 -7.14 3.75 -27.35
CA GLU A 155 -8.45 3.26 -26.94
C GLU A 155 -9.02 4.16 -25.82
N PRO A 156 -10.16 4.86 -26.03
CA PRO A 156 -10.71 5.81 -25.06
C PRO A 156 -10.86 5.24 -23.66
N TYR A 157 -11.21 3.95 -23.56
CA TYR A 157 -11.33 3.27 -22.27
C TYR A 157 -10.03 3.33 -21.46
N TRP A 158 -8.90 2.99 -22.09
CA TRP A 158 -7.60 2.99 -21.43
C TRP A 158 -7.09 4.40 -21.20
N VAL A 159 -7.30 5.33 -22.14
CA VAL A 159 -6.94 6.74 -21.93
C VAL A 159 -7.62 7.30 -20.67
N CYS A 160 -8.93 7.13 -20.54
CA CYS A 160 -9.67 7.59 -19.36
C CYS A 160 -9.21 6.91 -18.07
N THR A 161 -9.03 5.59 -18.09
CA THR A 161 -8.55 4.81 -16.94
C THR A 161 -7.15 5.25 -16.49
N SER A 162 -6.20 5.40 -17.42
CA SER A 162 -4.83 5.83 -17.11
C SER A 162 -4.81 7.24 -16.52
N LEU A 163 -5.52 8.20 -17.14
CA LEU A 163 -5.57 9.58 -16.64
C LEU A 163 -6.19 9.63 -15.23
N ARG A 164 -7.27 8.89 -14.97
CA ARG A 164 -7.87 8.81 -13.63
C ARG A 164 -6.92 8.19 -12.60
N SER A 165 -6.20 7.15 -13.00
CA SER A 165 -5.17 6.49 -12.17
C SER A 165 -4.06 7.47 -11.77
N VAL A 166 -3.58 8.28 -12.72
CA VAL A 166 -2.59 9.34 -12.47
C VAL A 166 -3.15 10.43 -11.55
N LEU A 167 -4.41 10.85 -11.73
CA LEU A 167 -5.05 11.83 -10.85
C LEU A 167 -5.10 11.37 -9.39
N GLN A 168 -5.46 10.10 -9.19
CA GLN A 168 -5.54 9.49 -7.85
C GLN A 168 -4.16 9.28 -7.24
N HIS A 169 -3.17 8.86 -8.04
CA HIS A 169 -1.81 8.61 -7.54
C HIS A 169 -1.04 9.90 -7.23
N PHE A 170 -1.20 10.93 -8.07
CA PHE A 170 -0.50 12.20 -7.97
C PHE A 170 -1.49 13.37 -7.81
N PRO A 171 -2.20 13.48 -6.68
CA PRO A 171 -3.24 14.49 -6.50
C PRO A 171 -2.70 15.93 -6.47
N LYS A 172 -1.42 16.09 -6.11
CA LYS A 172 -0.78 17.40 -5.84
C LYS A 172 0.26 17.82 -6.88
N ALA A 173 0.72 16.92 -7.75
CA ALA A 173 1.71 17.25 -8.77
C ALA A 173 1.10 18.09 -9.90
N ARG A 174 1.94 18.86 -10.61
CA ARG A 174 1.57 19.40 -11.93
C ARG A 174 1.54 18.23 -12.90
N ARG A 175 0.48 18.11 -13.71
CA ARG A 175 0.27 16.94 -14.57
C ARG A 175 0.16 17.37 -16.02
N PHE A 176 0.96 16.73 -16.87
CA PHE A 176 1.06 17.00 -18.29
C PHE A 176 0.77 15.75 -19.11
N VAL A 177 0.33 15.95 -20.35
CA VAL A 177 0.19 14.92 -21.38
C VAL A 177 0.98 15.34 -22.62
N THR A 178 1.60 14.40 -23.32
CA THR A 178 2.50 14.69 -24.47
C THR A 178 1.92 14.30 -25.82
N ASN A 179 0.99 13.34 -25.84
CA ASN A 179 0.45 12.75 -27.06
C ASN A 179 -1.09 12.68 -27.07
N LEU A 180 -1.73 13.59 -26.34
CA LEU A 180 -3.18 13.77 -26.31
C LEU A 180 -3.50 15.25 -26.49
N LYS A 181 -4.34 15.57 -27.48
CA LYS A 181 -4.93 16.91 -27.59
C LYS A 181 -6.01 17.07 -26.52
N LEU A 182 -5.84 18.03 -25.63
CA LEU A 182 -6.81 18.30 -24.58
C LEU A 182 -7.93 19.22 -25.08
N PRO A 183 -9.16 19.09 -24.55
CA PRO A 183 -10.19 20.09 -24.77
C PRO A 183 -9.80 21.41 -24.08
N GLU A 184 -10.25 22.54 -24.62
CA GLU A 184 -9.90 23.88 -24.13
C GLU A 184 -10.25 24.10 -22.64
N ASN A 185 -11.25 23.39 -22.13
CA ASN A 185 -11.70 23.46 -20.73
C ASN A 185 -11.02 22.43 -19.80
N ALA A 186 -9.97 21.74 -20.24
CA ALA A 186 -9.24 20.78 -19.40
C ALA A 186 -8.56 21.50 -18.23
N THR A 187 -8.90 21.13 -16.99
CA THR A 187 -8.36 21.76 -15.78
C THR A 187 -7.39 20.87 -14.98
N LYS A 188 -7.36 19.56 -15.28
CA LYS A 188 -6.65 18.57 -14.45
C LYS A 188 -5.29 18.16 -15.04
N PHE A 189 -5.16 18.27 -16.34
CA PHE A 189 -3.96 18.03 -17.14
C PHE A 189 -3.72 19.23 -18.06
N GLN A 190 -2.48 19.40 -18.48
CA GLN A 190 -2.04 20.42 -19.42
C GLN A 190 -1.21 19.78 -20.53
N GLU A 191 -1.16 20.39 -21.71
CA GLU A 191 -0.13 20.07 -22.69
C GLU A 191 1.18 20.76 -22.26
N LEU A 192 2.32 20.20 -22.66
CA LEU A 192 3.61 20.86 -22.43
C LEU A 192 3.76 22.05 -23.38
N ASP A 193 4.05 23.22 -22.82
CA ASP A 193 4.31 24.45 -23.57
C ASP A 193 5.81 24.57 -23.91
N PRO A 194 6.23 24.43 -25.18
CA PRO A 194 7.63 24.54 -25.56
C PRO A 194 8.22 25.95 -25.42
N SER A 195 7.40 26.98 -25.17
CA SER A 195 7.87 28.34 -24.91
C SER A 195 8.28 28.57 -23.45
N ASP A 196 7.78 27.74 -22.53
CA ASP A 196 8.23 27.70 -21.14
C ASP A 196 9.54 26.89 -21.05
N ALA A 197 10.60 27.51 -20.52
CA ALA A 197 11.93 26.89 -20.49
C ALA A 197 11.98 25.57 -19.71
N GLN A 198 11.21 25.44 -18.63
CA GLN A 198 11.16 24.19 -17.85
C GLN A 198 10.41 23.10 -18.61
N GLN A 199 9.29 23.46 -19.24
CA GLN A 199 8.48 22.52 -20.00
C GLN A 199 9.14 22.10 -21.32
N ALA A 200 9.95 22.97 -21.91
CA ALA A 200 10.81 22.63 -23.05
C ALA A 200 11.85 21.56 -22.68
N ASP A 201 12.47 21.67 -21.50
CA ASP A 201 13.40 20.64 -21.02
C ASP A 201 12.69 19.34 -20.64
N ASP A 202 11.52 19.43 -19.99
CA ASP A 202 10.66 18.27 -19.73
C ASP A 202 10.29 17.54 -21.04
N LEU A 203 10.01 18.28 -22.12
CA LEU A 203 9.73 17.71 -23.44
C LEU A 203 10.97 17.04 -24.06
N ARG A 204 12.17 17.59 -23.85
CA ARG A 204 13.44 16.94 -24.24
C ARG A 204 13.58 15.60 -23.53
N ILE A 205 13.35 15.55 -22.21
CA ILE A 205 13.42 14.33 -21.40
C ILE A 205 12.46 13.26 -21.95
N VAL A 206 11.21 13.62 -22.21
CA VAL A 206 10.21 12.70 -22.76
C VAL A 206 10.68 12.13 -24.11
N ARG A 207 11.16 12.98 -25.01
CA ARG A 207 11.64 12.56 -26.33
C ARG A 207 12.85 11.63 -26.24
N GLU A 208 13.79 11.94 -25.35
CA GLU A 208 14.97 11.10 -25.10
C GLU A 208 14.55 9.72 -24.57
N PHE A 209 13.66 9.70 -23.57
CA PHE A 209 13.10 8.49 -22.99
C PHE A 209 12.36 7.62 -24.03
N GLU A 210 11.50 8.22 -24.85
CA GLU A 210 10.75 7.53 -25.90
C GLU A 210 11.61 7.08 -27.09
N ALA A 211 12.79 7.69 -27.28
CA ALA A 211 13.72 7.30 -28.33
C ALA A 211 14.55 6.05 -27.95
N LEU A 212 14.73 5.74 -26.66
CA LEU A 212 15.53 4.57 -26.21
C LEU A 212 15.09 3.28 -26.92
N PRO A 213 13.79 2.85 -26.88
CA PRO A 213 13.40 1.59 -27.50
C PRO A 213 13.50 1.62 -29.03
N LYS A 214 13.34 2.81 -29.64
CA LYS A 214 13.47 3.00 -31.10
C LYS A 214 14.91 2.80 -31.58
N ARG A 215 15.90 3.00 -30.70
CA ARG A 215 17.32 2.71 -30.95
C ARG A 215 17.71 1.29 -30.54
N GLY A 216 16.78 0.45 -30.08
CA GLY A 216 17.06 -0.87 -29.54
C GLY A 216 17.65 -0.85 -28.13
N GLU A 217 17.66 0.31 -27.46
CA GLU A 217 18.14 0.47 -26.08
C GLU A 217 17.01 0.16 -25.08
N ARG A 218 17.38 -0.33 -23.90
CA ARG A 218 16.44 -0.53 -22.79
C ARG A 218 16.42 0.71 -21.90
N VAL A 219 15.27 0.95 -21.26
CA VAL A 219 15.21 1.91 -20.14
C VAL A 219 15.98 1.30 -18.97
N ASP A 220 17.04 2.00 -18.53
CA ASP A 220 17.79 1.61 -17.33
C ASP A 220 17.14 2.31 -16.13
N ALA A 221 16.51 1.52 -15.27
CA ALA A 221 15.83 2.00 -14.08
C ALA A 221 16.30 1.23 -12.85
N GLN A 222 16.56 1.96 -11.76
CA GLN A 222 17.04 1.40 -10.51
C GLN A 222 15.98 1.51 -9.42
N VAL A 223 15.80 0.42 -8.68
CA VAL A 223 14.92 0.35 -7.52
C VAL A 223 15.75 0.10 -6.28
N ALA A 224 15.60 0.95 -5.28
CA ALA A 224 16.09 0.65 -3.94
C ALA A 224 15.01 -0.08 -3.14
N ILE A 225 15.43 -1.10 -2.39
CA ILE A 225 14.54 -1.93 -1.58
C ILE A 225 14.99 -1.88 -0.13
N ALA A 226 14.11 -1.42 0.76
CA ALA A 226 14.32 -1.51 2.20
C ALA A 226 13.82 -2.87 2.71
N LEU A 227 14.71 -3.85 2.79
CA LEU A 227 14.42 -5.27 3.12
C LEU A 227 13.73 -5.51 4.48
N SER A 228 13.59 -4.47 5.32
CA SER A 228 13.00 -4.57 6.66
C SER A 228 11.97 -3.48 6.93
N ALA A 229 11.45 -2.80 5.89
CA ALA A 229 10.44 -1.75 6.07
C ALA A 229 9.13 -2.28 6.68
N ASP A 230 8.80 -3.53 6.39
CA ASP A 230 7.68 -4.31 6.90
C ASP A 230 7.74 -4.60 8.41
N GLY A 231 8.92 -4.75 9.01
CA GLY A 231 9.04 -5.11 10.43
C GLY A 231 8.40 -4.10 11.38
N ARG A 232 8.53 -2.79 11.10
CA ARG A 232 7.86 -1.74 11.90
C ARG A 232 6.35 -1.76 11.67
N PHE A 233 5.94 -2.01 10.44
CA PHE A 233 4.55 -2.09 10.04
C PHE A 233 3.84 -3.27 10.73
N LEU A 234 4.41 -4.47 10.68
CA LEU A 234 3.87 -5.63 11.38
C LEU A 234 3.80 -5.39 12.90
N ALA A 235 4.84 -4.80 13.49
CA ALA A 235 4.84 -4.46 14.92
C ALA A 235 3.73 -3.45 15.28
N LYS A 236 3.48 -2.44 14.43
CA LYS A 236 2.36 -1.48 14.58
C LYS A 236 1.03 -2.22 14.64
N VAL A 237 0.76 -3.06 13.62
CA VAL A 237 -0.52 -3.73 13.47
C VAL A 237 -0.74 -4.73 14.61
N ALA A 238 0.26 -5.56 14.94
CA ALA A 238 0.17 -6.51 16.05
C ALA A 238 -0.07 -5.83 17.41
N LEU A 239 0.61 -4.72 17.66
CA LEU A 239 0.45 -3.96 18.90
C LEU A 239 -0.96 -3.37 19.04
N ALA A 240 -1.52 -2.84 17.95
CA ALA A 240 -2.88 -2.31 17.97
C ALA A 240 -3.94 -3.42 18.02
N VAL A 241 -3.78 -4.51 17.28
CA VAL A 241 -4.70 -5.67 17.33
C VAL A 241 -4.71 -6.31 18.72
N GLY A 242 -3.55 -6.50 19.35
CA GLY A 242 -3.49 -7.01 20.72
C GLY A 242 -4.20 -6.08 21.71
N TYR A 243 -4.11 -4.77 21.52
CA TYR A 243 -4.88 -3.81 22.32
C TYR A 243 -6.39 -3.93 22.08
N GLN A 244 -6.84 -4.11 20.83
CA GLN A 244 -8.27 -4.26 20.54
C GLN A 244 -8.86 -5.51 21.19
N LEU A 245 -8.08 -6.59 21.26
CA LEU A 245 -8.54 -7.87 21.83
C LEU A 245 -8.51 -7.88 23.37
N PHE A 246 -7.50 -7.28 23.98
CA PHE A 246 -7.19 -7.48 25.40
C PHE A 246 -7.09 -6.18 26.21
N GLY A 247 -7.20 -5.03 25.56
CA GLY A 247 -7.12 -3.73 26.19
C GLY A 247 -5.78 -3.46 26.88
N ARG A 248 -5.86 -2.83 28.05
CA ARG A 248 -4.68 -2.37 28.81
C ARG A 248 -3.82 -3.51 29.35
N ASP A 249 -4.41 -4.67 29.62
CA ASP A 249 -3.67 -5.82 30.15
C ASP A 249 -2.60 -6.29 29.15
N PHE A 250 -2.92 -6.28 27.85
CA PHE A 250 -1.93 -6.56 26.81
C PHE A 250 -0.84 -5.51 26.74
N ILE A 251 -1.17 -4.22 26.84
CA ILE A 251 -0.20 -3.11 26.77
C ILE A 251 0.85 -3.20 27.88
N ALA A 252 0.47 -3.74 29.04
CA ALA A 252 1.35 -3.98 30.18
C ALA A 252 2.24 -5.22 30.02
N SER A 253 1.90 -6.14 29.11
CA SER A 253 2.67 -7.37 28.87
C SER A 253 4.09 -7.10 28.34
N ASP A 254 5.00 -8.03 28.60
CA ASP A 254 6.38 -7.89 28.13
C ASP A 254 6.49 -7.98 26.60
N HIS A 255 5.66 -8.80 25.96
CA HIS A 255 5.63 -8.90 24.50
C HIS A 255 5.14 -7.60 23.84
N ALA A 256 4.13 -6.93 24.40
CA ALA A 256 3.69 -5.62 23.88
C ALA A 256 4.78 -4.55 24.03
N LYS A 257 5.61 -4.59 25.09
CA LYS A 257 6.78 -3.71 25.23
C LYS A 257 7.81 -3.97 24.13
N GLU A 258 8.05 -5.23 23.78
CA GLU A 258 8.92 -5.60 22.65
C GLU A 258 8.36 -5.11 21.32
N LEU A 259 7.07 -5.34 21.04
CA LEU A 259 6.40 -4.81 19.84
C LEU A 259 6.50 -3.29 19.74
N ARG A 260 6.37 -2.58 20.87
CA ARG A 260 6.55 -1.11 20.92
C ARG A 260 7.98 -0.68 20.57
N LYS A 261 8.99 -1.42 21.03
CA LYS A 261 10.39 -1.21 20.59
C LYS A 261 10.52 -1.45 19.08
N GLY A 262 9.93 -2.53 18.56
CA GLY A 262 9.96 -2.87 17.14
C GLY A 262 9.31 -1.82 16.24
N PHE A 263 8.18 -1.26 16.66
CA PHE A 263 7.51 -0.14 16.00
C PHE A 263 8.40 1.12 15.90
N ARG A 264 9.20 1.38 16.94
CA ARG A 264 10.04 2.60 17.04
C ARG A 264 11.43 2.46 16.42
N GLU A 265 12.03 1.29 16.49
CA GLU A 265 13.41 1.07 16.08
C GLU A 265 13.56 1.18 14.57
N ALA A 266 14.23 2.23 14.09
CA ALA A 266 14.45 2.47 12.68
C ALA A 266 15.61 1.61 12.12
N ASP A 267 16.59 1.26 12.96
CA ASP A 267 17.74 0.46 12.58
C ASP A 267 17.34 -1.02 12.43
N PRO A 268 17.42 -1.60 11.22
CA PRO A 268 17.10 -3.00 10.99
C PRO A 268 17.91 -3.98 11.84
N LYS A 269 19.19 -3.67 12.09
CA LYS A 269 20.10 -4.56 12.84
C LYS A 269 19.71 -4.63 14.31
N LYS A 270 19.35 -3.49 14.90
CA LYS A 270 18.83 -3.45 16.29
C LYS A 270 17.47 -4.12 16.38
N ARG A 271 16.61 -3.93 15.37
CA ARG A 271 15.27 -4.56 15.36
C ARG A 271 15.34 -6.08 15.33
N GLN A 272 16.31 -6.66 14.62
CA GLN A 272 16.56 -8.10 14.60
C GLN A 272 16.95 -8.70 15.96
N GLN A 273 17.42 -7.87 16.91
CA GLN A 273 17.78 -8.30 18.26
C GLN A 273 16.59 -8.31 19.23
N LEU A 274 15.44 -7.76 18.82
CA LEU A 274 14.23 -7.73 19.64
C LEU A 274 13.57 -9.11 19.70
N LYS A 275 12.86 -9.38 20.80
CA LYS A 275 12.15 -10.65 21.01
C LYS A 275 10.79 -10.63 20.32
N ILE A 276 10.78 -10.36 19.02
CA ILE A 276 9.57 -10.34 18.18
C ILE A 276 9.65 -11.52 17.22
N HIS A 277 8.63 -12.38 17.26
CA HIS A 277 8.55 -13.56 16.40
C HIS A 277 7.60 -13.31 15.23
N GLY A 278 8.04 -13.69 14.03
CA GLY A 278 7.27 -13.52 12.80
C GLY A 278 8.15 -13.62 11.55
N SER A 279 7.53 -13.50 10.39
CA SER A 279 8.21 -13.37 9.11
C SER A 279 7.66 -12.17 8.35
N GLY A 280 8.59 -11.35 7.86
CA GLY A 280 8.29 -10.24 6.96
C GLY A 280 7.87 -10.68 5.55
N TYR A 281 7.75 -9.72 4.64
CA TYR A 281 7.34 -9.91 3.26
C TYR A 281 8.37 -10.68 2.42
N PHE A 282 9.66 -10.34 2.55
CA PHE A 282 10.75 -11.02 1.81
C PHE A 282 11.09 -12.42 2.33
N PRO A 283 11.26 -12.64 3.66
CA PRO A 283 11.44 -13.98 4.20
C PRO A 283 10.12 -14.75 4.34
N GLY A 284 9.00 -14.17 3.85
CA GLY A 284 7.69 -14.79 3.89
C GLY A 284 7.65 -16.11 3.12
N VAL A 285 6.73 -16.98 3.53
CA VAL A 285 6.59 -18.30 2.90
C VAL A 285 5.87 -18.12 1.56
N ASP A 286 6.51 -18.56 0.48
CA ASP A 286 5.82 -18.85 -0.77
C ASP A 286 5.15 -20.22 -0.65
N LEU A 287 3.83 -20.21 -0.58
CA LEU A 287 3.02 -21.43 -0.48
C LEU A 287 2.80 -22.09 -1.85
N GLY A 288 3.40 -21.55 -2.92
CA GLY A 288 3.27 -22.06 -4.28
C GLY A 288 1.80 -22.16 -4.72
N PRO A 289 1.38 -23.27 -5.36
CA PRO A 289 0.00 -23.44 -5.82
C PRO A 289 -1.06 -23.33 -4.71
N VAL A 290 -0.69 -23.66 -3.47
CA VAL A 290 -1.60 -23.50 -2.32
C VAL A 290 -1.82 -22.03 -2.01
N GLY A 291 -0.77 -21.21 -2.12
CA GLY A 291 -0.87 -19.75 -1.98
C GLY A 291 -1.79 -19.13 -3.03
N ASP A 292 -1.69 -19.61 -4.28
CA ASP A 292 -2.57 -19.18 -5.36
C ASP A 292 -4.04 -19.53 -5.13
N GLN A 293 -4.32 -20.66 -4.49
CA GLN A 293 -5.69 -21.07 -4.18
C GLN A 293 -6.26 -20.28 -2.99
N LEU A 294 -5.43 -19.94 -1.99
CA LEU A 294 -5.88 -19.34 -0.74
C LEU A 294 -5.81 -17.80 -0.73
N ARG A 295 -5.20 -17.18 -1.74
CA ARG A 295 -5.16 -15.71 -1.88
C ARG A 295 -6.49 -15.17 -2.40
N TRP A 296 -6.77 -13.91 -2.09
CA TRP A 296 -7.85 -13.17 -2.74
C TRP A 296 -7.30 -12.35 -3.92
N PRO A 297 -7.70 -12.62 -5.17
CA PRO A 297 -7.23 -11.84 -6.31
C PRO A 297 -7.53 -10.35 -6.16
N GLY A 298 -6.48 -9.52 -6.20
CA GLY A 298 -6.54 -8.06 -6.06
C GLY A 298 -6.92 -7.57 -4.66
N GLY A 299 -6.92 -8.46 -3.66
CA GLY A 299 -7.24 -8.14 -2.27
C GLY A 299 -6.18 -8.60 -1.28
N TRP A 300 -6.17 -7.95 -0.12
CA TRP A 300 -5.41 -8.38 1.04
C TRP A 300 -6.31 -9.23 1.93
N GLN A 301 -5.76 -10.28 2.51
CA GLN A 301 -6.42 -11.03 3.56
C GLN A 301 -5.63 -10.84 4.86
N ILE A 302 -6.33 -10.55 5.95
CA ILE A 302 -5.74 -10.44 7.27
C ILE A 302 -6.44 -11.44 8.17
N ALA A 303 -5.69 -12.33 8.82
CA ALA A 303 -6.21 -13.30 9.78
C ALA A 303 -5.59 -13.10 11.16
N ILE A 304 -6.41 -13.34 12.18
CA ILE A 304 -5.97 -13.58 13.55
C ILE A 304 -6.14 -15.06 13.80
N LEU A 305 -5.04 -15.78 14.02
CA LEU A 305 -5.02 -17.23 14.19
C LEU A 305 -4.60 -17.59 15.61
N ARG A 306 -5.44 -18.34 16.30
CA ARG A 306 -5.12 -18.97 17.58
C ARG A 306 -4.36 -20.27 17.29
N LEU A 307 -3.09 -20.29 17.69
CA LEU A 307 -2.24 -21.49 17.74
C LEU A 307 -2.21 -21.97 19.20
N PRO A 308 -1.81 -23.22 19.51
CA PRO A 308 -1.89 -23.76 20.88
C PRO A 308 -1.30 -22.84 21.96
N GLU A 309 -0.11 -22.29 21.72
CA GLU A 309 0.63 -21.48 22.71
C GLU A 309 0.72 -19.98 22.37
N LYS A 310 0.11 -19.55 21.26
CA LYS A 310 0.24 -18.15 20.80
C LYS A 310 -0.92 -17.69 19.94
N LEU A 311 -1.08 -16.39 19.86
CA LEU A 311 -1.95 -15.71 18.90
C LEU A 311 -1.08 -15.03 17.85
N ALA A 312 -1.39 -15.26 16.58
CA ALA A 312 -0.65 -14.69 15.46
C ALA A 312 -1.56 -13.84 14.58
N LEU A 313 -1.00 -12.75 14.05
CA LEU A 313 -1.54 -12.01 12.93
C LEU A 313 -0.88 -12.56 11.66
N VAL A 314 -1.68 -12.93 10.67
CA VAL A 314 -1.22 -13.37 9.36
C VAL A 314 -1.81 -12.43 8.31
N THR A 315 -1.00 -12.05 7.33
CA THR A 315 -1.43 -11.20 6.23
C THR A 315 -1.01 -11.83 4.92
N THR A 316 -2.00 -12.13 4.08
CA THR A 316 -1.79 -12.64 2.72
C THR A 316 -1.97 -11.48 1.73
N ALA A 317 -0.93 -11.22 0.95
CA ALA A 317 -0.93 -10.20 -0.09
C ALA A 317 -1.70 -10.69 -1.34
N PRO A 318 -2.09 -9.79 -2.26
CA PRO A 318 -2.74 -10.14 -3.52
C PRO A 318 -2.02 -11.21 -4.33
N THR A 319 -0.69 -11.30 -4.29
CA THR A 319 0.08 -12.37 -4.98
C THR A 319 0.13 -13.70 -4.23
N GLY A 320 -0.45 -13.79 -3.03
CA GLY A 320 -0.38 -14.97 -2.16
C GLY A 320 0.81 -15.00 -1.21
N ARG A 321 1.70 -13.99 -1.26
CA ARG A 321 2.79 -13.86 -0.30
C ARG A 321 2.25 -13.65 1.12
N VAL A 322 2.83 -14.38 2.08
CA VAL A 322 2.37 -14.36 3.48
C VAL A 322 3.38 -13.66 4.38
N MET A 323 2.89 -12.71 5.17
CA MET A 323 3.58 -12.13 6.31
C MET A 323 2.91 -12.61 7.59
N CYS A 324 3.67 -12.77 8.67
CA CYS A 324 3.10 -13.09 9.97
C CYS A 324 3.86 -12.43 11.11
N ILE A 325 3.15 -12.19 12.20
CA ILE A 325 3.74 -11.69 13.44
C ILE A 325 2.96 -12.20 14.64
N GLN A 326 3.67 -12.57 15.70
CA GLN A 326 3.06 -12.95 16.97
C GLN A 326 2.44 -11.72 17.65
N ILE A 327 1.13 -11.80 17.95
CA ILE A 327 0.42 -10.81 18.77
C ILE A 327 0.76 -11.03 20.24
N THR A 328 0.62 -12.26 20.76
CA THR A 328 0.96 -12.60 22.14
C THR A 328 1.16 -14.11 22.30
N ASN A 329 1.90 -14.51 23.34
CA ASN A 329 2.01 -15.89 23.85
C ASN A 329 1.70 -15.97 25.36
N ASP A 330 1.10 -14.91 25.93
CA ASP A 330 0.70 -14.87 27.33
C ASP A 330 -0.55 -15.72 27.55
N ALA A 331 -0.40 -16.85 28.25
CA ALA A 331 -1.49 -17.78 28.52
C ALA A 331 -2.70 -17.09 29.20
N SER A 332 -2.46 -16.14 30.11
CA SER A 332 -3.54 -15.45 30.82
C SER A 332 -4.40 -14.56 29.91
N LEU A 333 -3.80 -13.99 28.86
CA LEU A 333 -4.53 -13.24 27.85
C LEU A 333 -5.25 -14.19 26.89
N LEU A 334 -4.59 -15.28 26.51
CA LEU A 334 -5.12 -16.28 25.59
C LEU A 334 -6.36 -16.99 26.16
N ASP A 335 -6.40 -17.25 27.47
CA ASP A 335 -7.55 -17.88 28.15
C ASP A 335 -8.79 -16.97 28.16
N ARG A 336 -8.61 -15.67 27.96
CA ARG A 336 -9.69 -14.66 27.87
C ARG A 336 -10.12 -14.36 26.45
N LEU A 337 -9.49 -14.99 25.45
CA LEU A 337 -9.81 -14.77 24.06
C LEU A 337 -11.24 -15.25 23.76
N GLY A 338 -12.04 -14.41 23.11
CA GLY A 338 -13.43 -14.73 22.75
C GLY A 338 -13.52 -16.03 21.94
N SER A 339 -14.63 -16.77 22.12
CA SER A 339 -14.87 -18.05 21.45
C SER A 339 -14.82 -17.95 19.92
N GLU A 340 -15.17 -16.79 19.38
CA GLU A 340 -15.15 -16.48 17.95
C GLU A 340 -13.74 -16.50 17.34
N TYR A 341 -12.68 -16.37 18.14
CA TYR A 341 -11.30 -16.40 17.67
C TYR A 341 -10.61 -17.77 17.84
N GLN A 342 -11.29 -18.78 18.40
CA GLN A 342 -10.68 -20.07 18.75
C GLN A 342 -10.12 -20.81 17.52
N ASP A 343 -10.85 -20.79 16.41
CA ASP A 343 -10.40 -21.34 15.13
C ASP A 343 -9.82 -20.26 14.19
N GLY A 344 -9.69 -19.04 14.70
CA GLY A 344 -9.25 -17.86 13.97
C GLY A 344 -10.36 -17.19 13.17
N VAL A 345 -10.10 -15.92 12.85
CA VAL A 345 -10.99 -15.08 12.01
C VAL A 345 -10.17 -14.36 10.96
N CYS A 346 -10.80 -13.98 9.87
CA CYS A 346 -10.17 -13.15 8.85
C CYS A 346 -11.07 -12.05 8.29
N TRP A 347 -10.40 -11.10 7.64
CA TRP A 347 -10.98 -10.05 6.83
C TRP A 347 -10.36 -10.11 5.45
N VAL A 348 -11.18 -9.88 4.42
CA VAL A 348 -10.75 -9.73 3.03
C VAL A 348 -10.99 -8.29 2.61
N ILE A 349 -9.95 -7.61 2.15
CA ILE A 349 -9.94 -6.19 1.83
C ILE A 349 -9.61 -6.04 0.36
N VAL A 350 -10.47 -5.39 -0.41
CA VAL A 350 -10.32 -5.26 -1.87
C VAL A 350 -10.28 -3.79 -2.24
N PRO A 351 -9.10 -3.15 -2.19
CA PRO A 351 -8.96 -1.72 -2.49
C PRO A 351 -9.51 -1.32 -3.87
N PRO A 352 -9.30 -2.11 -4.97
CA PRO A 352 -9.89 -1.78 -6.27
C PRO A 352 -11.43 -1.70 -6.25
N ALA A 353 -12.08 -2.56 -5.45
CA ALA A 353 -13.53 -2.58 -5.28
C ALA A 353 -14.04 -1.66 -4.16
N ARG A 354 -13.14 -0.99 -3.43
CA ARG A 354 -13.45 -0.07 -2.32
C ARG A 354 -14.34 -0.69 -1.26
N THR A 355 -14.04 -1.93 -0.90
CA THR A 355 -14.83 -2.70 0.07
C THR A 355 -13.94 -3.66 0.87
N ALA A 356 -14.44 -4.11 2.01
CA ALA A 356 -13.89 -5.20 2.77
C ALA A 356 -15.03 -6.01 3.39
N VAL A 357 -14.76 -7.29 3.68
CA VAL A 357 -15.70 -8.19 4.34
C VAL A 357 -15.01 -8.88 5.51
N GLY A 358 -15.72 -9.04 6.62
CA GLY A 358 -15.24 -9.69 7.82
C GLY A 358 -15.87 -9.11 9.09
N PRO A 359 -15.62 -9.72 10.26
CA PRO A 359 -14.86 -10.95 10.43
C PRO A 359 -15.59 -12.17 9.85
N ILE A 360 -14.85 -13.08 9.23
CA ILE A 360 -15.31 -14.40 8.77
C ILE A 360 -14.51 -15.44 9.55
N ALA A 361 -15.15 -16.53 9.99
CA ALA A 361 -14.42 -17.63 10.62
C ALA A 361 -13.39 -18.18 9.64
N TYR A 362 -12.14 -18.32 10.07
CA TYR A 362 -11.06 -18.70 9.16
C TYR A 362 -11.29 -20.07 8.49
N PRO A 363 -11.85 -21.10 9.16
CA PRO A 363 -12.24 -22.35 8.49
C PRO A 363 -13.27 -22.16 7.38
N GLU A 364 -14.23 -21.25 7.54
CA GLU A 364 -15.23 -20.94 6.50
C GLU A 364 -14.59 -20.25 5.30
N TYR A 365 -13.65 -19.33 5.53
CA TYR A 365 -12.86 -18.73 4.45
C TYR A 365 -12.08 -19.80 3.68
N LEU A 366 -11.37 -20.70 4.36
CA LEU A 366 -10.64 -21.78 3.71
C LEU A 366 -11.57 -22.70 2.91
N ALA A 367 -12.69 -23.12 3.51
CA ALA A 367 -13.71 -23.94 2.85
C ALA A 367 -14.29 -23.26 1.60
N HIS A 368 -14.45 -21.93 1.65
CA HIS A 368 -14.87 -21.14 0.50
C HIS A 368 -13.84 -21.12 -0.63
N MET A 369 -12.58 -20.83 -0.30
CA MET A 369 -11.50 -20.76 -1.29
C MET A 369 -11.25 -22.10 -2.00
N ILE A 370 -11.56 -23.23 -1.36
CA ILE A 370 -11.46 -24.56 -1.99
C ILE A 370 -12.77 -25.03 -2.65
N GLY A 371 -13.83 -24.21 -2.64
CA GLY A 371 -15.13 -24.53 -3.23
C GLY A 371 -15.98 -25.53 -2.44
N ALA A 372 -15.64 -25.80 -1.18
CA ALA A 372 -16.40 -26.71 -0.32
C ALA A 372 -17.66 -26.05 0.27
N VAL A 373 -17.64 -24.73 0.49
CA VAL A 373 -18.76 -23.95 1.05
C VAL A 373 -18.92 -22.62 0.31
N HIS A 374 -20.14 -22.15 0.11
CA HIS A 374 -20.39 -20.80 -0.39
C HIS A 374 -20.74 -19.87 0.76
N VAL A 375 -19.79 -19.01 1.15
CA VAL A 375 -20.00 -17.97 2.16
C VAL A 375 -20.62 -16.75 1.44
N PRO A 376 -21.85 -16.31 1.78
CA PRO A 376 -22.56 -15.30 1.00
C PRO A 376 -21.81 -13.97 0.81
N SER A 377 -21.12 -13.49 1.84
CA SER A 377 -20.34 -12.25 1.77
C SER A 377 -19.13 -12.37 0.85
N LEU A 378 -18.47 -13.53 0.82
CA LEU A 378 -17.37 -13.80 -0.11
C LEU A 378 -17.90 -13.97 -1.53
N THR A 379 -18.98 -14.71 -1.75
CA THR A 379 -19.61 -14.82 -3.07
C THR A 379 -20.06 -13.47 -3.64
N ALA A 380 -20.61 -12.59 -2.80
CA ALA A 380 -20.94 -11.23 -3.21
C ALA A 380 -19.69 -10.42 -3.62
N LEU A 381 -18.57 -10.63 -2.92
CA LEU A 381 -17.29 -10.00 -3.24
C LEU A 381 -16.68 -10.57 -4.52
N GLU A 382 -16.78 -11.88 -4.77
CA GLU A 382 -16.35 -12.53 -6.02
C GLU A 382 -17.10 -11.99 -7.23
N ALA A 383 -18.41 -11.73 -7.08
CA ALA A 383 -19.27 -11.19 -8.13
C ALA A 383 -18.90 -9.77 -8.56
N LEU A 384 -18.09 -9.04 -7.76
CA LEU A 384 -17.52 -7.75 -8.18
C LEU A 384 -16.36 -7.91 -9.17
N ARG A 385 -15.86 -9.13 -9.38
CA ARG A 385 -14.82 -9.42 -10.36
C ARG A 385 -15.44 -9.70 -11.72
N GLY A 386 -14.96 -9.01 -12.74
CA GLY A 386 -15.15 -9.35 -14.15
C GLY A 386 -13.99 -10.16 -14.70
N ASP A 387 -14.18 -10.69 -15.91
CA ASP A 387 -13.10 -11.29 -16.69
C ASP A 387 -12.28 -10.17 -17.36
N PRO A 388 -10.97 -10.01 -17.03
CA PRO A 388 -10.12 -9.01 -17.68
C PRO A 388 -10.03 -9.16 -19.21
N SER A 389 -10.32 -10.35 -19.76
CA SER A 389 -10.35 -10.59 -21.20
C SER A 389 -11.47 -9.86 -21.93
N MET A 390 -12.52 -9.47 -21.19
CA MET A 390 -13.66 -8.68 -21.68
C MET A 390 -13.37 -7.19 -21.73
N LEU A 391 -12.28 -6.73 -21.12
CA LEU A 391 -11.86 -5.32 -21.22
C LEU A 391 -11.39 -5.01 -22.64
N PRO A 392 -11.53 -3.76 -23.12
CA PRO A 392 -11.03 -3.37 -24.43
C PRO A 392 -9.55 -3.74 -24.59
N ARG A 393 -9.14 -4.15 -25.79
CA ARG A 393 -7.73 -4.51 -26.02
C ARG A 393 -6.84 -3.27 -25.92
N SER A 394 -5.94 -3.23 -24.94
CA SER A 394 -4.85 -2.27 -24.91
C SER A 394 -3.84 -2.67 -26.00
N ARG A 395 -3.95 -2.11 -27.21
CA ARG A 395 -2.87 -2.22 -28.20
C ARG A 395 -1.66 -1.48 -27.64
N LEU A 396 -0.54 -2.19 -27.45
CA LEU A 396 0.78 -1.62 -27.20
C LEU A 396 1.47 -1.26 -28.51
#